data_AF-A0A9P6LAC4-F1
#
_entry.id   AF-A0A9P6LAC4-F1
#
_cell.length_a   1.000
_cell.length_b   1.000
_cell.length_c   1.000
_cell.angle_alpha   90.00
_cell.angle_beta   90.00
_cell.angle_gamma   90.00
#
_symmetry.space_group_name_H-M   'P 1'
#
loop_
_entity.id
_entity.type
_entity.pdbx_description
1 polymer ?
#
loop_
_entity_poly.entity_id
_entity_poly.type
_entity_poly.pdbx_seq_one_letter_code
_entity_poly.pdbx_strand_id
1 'polypeptide(L)'
;MTSPTSYPGHINDPKDVAQHARASWDLPPVWKRDKNILYLGSVHTADLAEVYGITGDDHLGTDALINFINHQDPNYPKGSTASSLLSKIAWPKYTVDSKQMLLFSDNATEEYTTIPDTYRAMLFGLYKN
;
A
#
# COMPACT_ATOMS: atom_id res chain seq x y z
N MET A 1 -12.83 44.75 -1.99
CA MET A 1 -12.11 44.49 -0.74
C MET A 1 -11.91 42.99 -0.63
N THR A 2 -10.77 42.51 -1.12
CA THR A 2 -10.39 41.09 -1.07
C THR A 2 -9.83 40.78 0.31
N SER A 3 -10.49 39.88 1.03
CA SER A 3 -9.99 39.33 2.29
C SER A 3 -8.70 38.54 2.03
N PRO A 4 -7.63 38.73 2.81
CA PRO A 4 -6.43 37.92 2.71
C PRO A 4 -6.67 36.56 3.37
N THR A 5 -6.70 35.50 2.57
CA THR A 5 -6.53 34.14 3.08
C THR A 5 -5.10 34.01 3.59
N SER A 6 -4.95 34.03 4.91
CA SER A 6 -3.74 33.62 5.60
C SER A 6 -3.49 32.14 5.31
N TYR A 7 -2.32 31.81 4.77
CA TYR A 7 -1.77 30.46 4.81
C TYR A 7 -1.14 30.26 6.19
N PRO A 8 -1.63 29.32 7.03
CA PRO A 8 -0.95 29.01 8.28
C PRO A 8 -0.14 27.71 8.12
N GLY A 9 1.11 27.74 8.55
CA GLY A 9 1.86 26.54 8.89
C GLY A 9 3.25 26.48 8.28
N HIS A 10 4.20 27.12 8.96
CA HIS A 10 5.61 26.80 8.81
C HIS A 10 5.84 25.33 9.15
N ILE A 11 6.33 24.55 8.18
CA ILE A 11 6.56 23.09 8.24
C ILE A 11 7.81 22.75 9.09
N ASN A 12 8.06 23.51 10.17
CA ASN A 12 9.34 23.48 10.89
C ASN A 12 9.19 23.17 12.40
N ASP A 13 8.00 22.81 12.90
CA ASP A 13 7.88 22.24 14.25
C ASP A 13 8.08 20.71 14.18
N PRO A 14 9.08 20.13 14.86
CA PRO A 14 9.25 18.68 14.96
C PRO A 14 8.01 17.93 15.48
N LYS A 15 7.14 18.61 16.25
CA LYS A 15 5.87 18.05 16.73
C LYS A 15 4.81 17.96 15.63
N ASP A 16 4.84 18.87 14.65
CA ASP A 16 3.99 18.77 13.47
C ASP A 16 4.40 17.57 12.62
N VAL A 17 5.70 17.28 12.47
CA VAL A 17 6.17 16.14 11.65
C VAL A 17 5.64 14.80 12.17
N ALA A 18 5.52 14.62 13.49
CA ALA A 18 4.95 13.42 14.10
C ALA A 18 3.42 13.30 13.91
N GLN A 19 2.70 14.44 13.84
CA GLN A 19 1.27 14.47 13.53
C GLN A 19 0.96 14.31 12.03
N HIS A 20 1.96 14.41 11.16
CA HIS A 20 1.81 14.29 9.70
C HIS A 20 2.06 12.88 9.15
N ALA A 21 2.09 11.83 9.98
CA ALA A 21 1.87 10.47 9.50
C ALA A 21 0.40 10.33 9.04
N ARG A 22 0.07 10.96 7.91
CA ARG A 22 -1.26 10.92 7.31
C ARG A 22 -1.59 9.46 7.03
N ALA A 23 -2.78 9.04 7.43
CA ALA A 23 -3.26 7.71 7.14
C ALA A 23 -3.18 7.46 5.62
N SER A 24 -2.31 6.55 5.22
CA SER A 24 -1.98 6.26 3.82
C SER A 24 -2.24 4.79 3.52
N TRP A 25 -2.42 4.45 2.26
CA TRP A 25 -2.23 3.07 1.84
C TRP A 25 -0.77 2.89 1.45
N ASP A 26 -0.16 1.77 1.85
CA ASP A 26 1.22 1.45 1.51
C ASP A 26 1.29 1.00 0.05
N LEU A 27 1.26 1.95 -0.88
CA LEU A 27 1.49 1.69 -2.30
C LEU A 27 2.99 1.80 -2.58
N PRO A 28 3.66 0.76 -3.12
CA PRO A 28 3.14 -0.58 -3.45
C PRO A 28 3.03 -1.52 -2.22
N PRO A 29 2.11 -2.51 -2.26
CA PRO A 29 1.93 -3.49 -1.18
C PRO A 29 3.16 -4.41 -1.01
N VAL A 30 3.19 -5.20 0.06
CA VAL A 30 4.25 -6.20 0.26
C VAL A 30 4.10 -7.30 -0.80
N TRP A 31 5.11 -7.42 -1.66
CA TRP A 31 5.14 -8.40 -2.73
C TRP A 31 5.79 -9.72 -2.29
N LYS A 32 5.00 -10.79 -2.26
CA LYS A 32 5.45 -12.17 -2.00
C LYS A 32 5.01 -13.13 -3.12
N ARG A 33 4.46 -12.59 -4.22
CA ARG A 33 4.29 -13.33 -5.47
C ARG A 33 5.67 -13.60 -6.10
N ASP A 34 5.77 -14.67 -6.84
CA ASP A 34 7.02 -15.19 -7.43
C ASP A 34 8.09 -15.55 -6.40
N LYS A 35 7.72 -15.75 -5.13
CA LYS A 35 8.70 -16.06 -4.07
C LYS A 35 9.46 -17.38 -4.32
N ASN A 36 8.95 -18.24 -5.21
CA ASN A 36 9.55 -19.53 -5.52
C ASN A 36 10.62 -19.46 -6.62
N ILE A 37 10.94 -18.28 -7.17
CA ILE A 37 12.08 -18.15 -8.09
C ILE A 37 13.36 -18.52 -7.34
N LEU A 38 14.02 -19.58 -7.80
CA LEU A 38 15.19 -20.16 -7.15
C LEU A 38 16.30 -19.10 -6.97
N TYR A 39 16.88 -19.05 -5.76
CA TYR A 39 17.90 -18.09 -5.30
C TYR A 39 17.47 -16.62 -5.20
N LEU A 40 16.40 -16.23 -5.89
CA LEU A 40 16.02 -14.84 -6.08
C LEU A 40 14.83 -14.43 -5.21
N GLY A 41 13.88 -15.35 -5.00
CA GLY A 41 12.62 -15.04 -4.33
C GLY A 41 11.81 -13.99 -5.09
N SER A 42 10.98 -13.23 -4.36
CA SER A 42 10.32 -12.05 -4.91
C SER A 42 11.36 -10.95 -5.12
N VAL A 43 11.73 -10.74 -6.38
CA VAL A 43 12.76 -9.76 -6.76
C VAL A 43 12.18 -8.38 -7.01
N HIS A 44 13.07 -7.39 -7.02
CA HIS A 44 12.77 -6.08 -7.55
C HIS A 44 12.23 -6.20 -8.98
N THR A 45 11.19 -5.43 -9.32
CA THR A 45 10.49 -5.42 -10.61
C THR A 45 9.59 -6.61 -10.92
N ALA A 46 9.47 -7.60 -10.02
CA ALA A 46 8.53 -8.72 -10.22
C ALA A 46 7.07 -8.23 -10.31
N ASP A 47 6.74 -7.11 -9.68
CA ASP A 47 5.45 -6.45 -9.70
C ASP A 47 5.05 -5.90 -11.09
N LEU A 48 6.00 -5.71 -12.01
CA LEU A 48 5.71 -5.19 -13.35
C LEU A 48 4.81 -6.13 -14.16
N ALA A 49 4.90 -7.44 -13.91
CA ALA A 49 4.15 -8.43 -14.67
C ALA A 49 2.63 -8.29 -14.42
N GLU A 50 2.25 -8.04 -13.16
CA GLU A 50 0.90 -7.69 -12.73
C GLU A 50 0.43 -6.34 -13.28
N VAL A 51 1.28 -5.30 -13.16
CA VAL A 51 0.93 -3.92 -13.53
C VAL A 51 0.72 -3.75 -15.04
N TYR A 52 1.53 -4.43 -15.85
CA TYR A 52 1.52 -4.31 -17.31
C TYR A 52 0.86 -5.50 -18.02
N GLY A 53 0.35 -6.49 -17.26
CA GLY A 53 -0.29 -7.69 -17.79
C GLY A 53 0.62 -8.53 -18.68
N ILE A 54 1.89 -8.65 -18.30
CA ILE A 54 2.89 -9.48 -19.00
C ILE A 54 2.62 -10.96 -18.70
N THR A 55 2.10 -11.24 -17.52
CA THR A 55 1.62 -12.54 -17.04
C THR A 55 0.09 -12.47 -16.91
N GLY A 56 -0.58 -13.63 -17.03
CA GLY A 56 -2.04 -13.73 -16.92
C GLY A 56 -2.55 -13.64 -15.48
N ASP A 57 -1.97 -12.74 -14.69
CA ASP A 57 -2.25 -12.55 -13.27
C ASP A 57 -3.61 -11.86 -13.06
N ASP A 58 -4.03 -11.76 -11.80
CA ASP A 58 -5.35 -11.27 -11.41
C ASP A 58 -5.53 -9.74 -11.54
N HIS A 59 -4.47 -9.01 -11.89
CA HIS A 59 -4.43 -7.55 -12.08
C HIS A 59 -4.92 -6.75 -10.85
N LEU A 60 -4.87 -7.37 -9.67
CA LEU A 60 -5.29 -6.78 -8.41
C LEU A 60 -4.50 -5.49 -8.08
N GLY A 61 -3.20 -5.49 -8.33
CA GLY A 61 -2.33 -4.32 -8.16
C GLY A 61 -2.69 -3.18 -9.11
N THR A 62 -3.01 -3.52 -10.36
CA THR A 62 -3.43 -2.56 -11.40
C THR A 62 -4.76 -1.91 -11.04
N ASP A 63 -5.74 -2.71 -10.61
CA ASP A 63 -7.03 -2.20 -10.17
C ASP A 63 -6.87 -1.24 -8.98
N ALA A 64 -6.05 -1.60 -8.00
CA ALA A 64 -5.78 -0.74 -6.84
C ALA A 64 -5.18 0.61 -7.24
N LEU A 65 -4.24 0.60 -8.19
CA LEU A 65 -3.61 1.81 -8.72
C LEU A 65 -4.63 2.69 -9.47
N ILE A 66 -5.43 2.09 -10.36
CA ILE A 66 -6.47 2.80 -11.12
C ILE A 66 -7.49 3.43 -10.16
N ASN A 67 -7.94 2.69 -9.15
CA ASN A 67 -8.89 3.18 -8.16
C ASN A 67 -8.31 4.34 -7.35
N PHE A 68 -7.06 4.22 -6.92
CA PHE A 68 -6.38 5.28 -6.19
C PHE A 68 -6.22 6.56 -7.03
N ILE A 69 -5.83 6.43 -8.30
CA ILE A 69 -5.67 7.58 -9.21
C ILE A 69 -7.01 8.33 -9.39
N ASN A 70 -8.11 7.59 -9.57
CA ASN A 70 -9.41 8.19 -9.87
C ASN A 70 -10.19 8.64 -8.63
N HIS A 71 -9.97 8.00 -7.47
CA HIS A 71 -10.83 8.17 -6.29
C HIS A 71 -10.08 8.45 -4.99
N GLN A 72 -8.75 8.47 -5.01
CA GLN A 72 -7.89 8.59 -3.83
C GLN A 72 -8.16 7.51 -2.76
N ASP A 73 -8.72 6.35 -3.17
CA ASP A 73 -8.97 5.17 -2.34
C ASP A 73 -8.80 3.93 -3.21
N PRO A 74 -7.81 3.05 -2.94
CA PRO A 74 -7.61 1.84 -3.74
C PRO A 74 -8.79 0.87 -3.61
N ASN A 75 -9.56 0.92 -2.51
CA ASN A 75 -10.72 0.03 -2.29
C ASN A 75 -12.00 0.50 -3.01
N TYR A 76 -11.92 1.53 -3.86
CA TYR A 76 -13.09 2.04 -4.56
C TYR A 76 -13.48 1.14 -5.74
N PRO A 77 -14.77 0.89 -6.04
CA PRO A 77 -15.93 1.12 -5.20
C PRO A 77 -16.06 0.02 -4.13
N LYS A 78 -16.28 0.44 -2.88
CA LYS A 78 -16.42 -0.47 -1.73
C LYS A 78 -17.67 -1.32 -1.88
N GLY A 79 -17.54 -2.64 -1.73
CA GLY A 79 -18.68 -3.56 -1.72
C GLY A 79 -19.41 -3.69 -3.07
N SER A 80 -18.75 -3.34 -4.17
CA SER A 80 -19.29 -3.52 -5.51
C SER A 80 -19.21 -4.98 -5.94
N THR A 81 -20.18 -5.43 -6.75
CA THR A 81 -20.14 -6.71 -7.46
C THR A 81 -19.23 -6.68 -8.70
N ALA A 82 -18.38 -5.65 -8.81
CA ALA A 82 -17.44 -5.48 -9.91
C ALA A 82 -16.48 -6.69 -10.01
N SER A 83 -16.05 -7.00 -11.24
CA SER A 83 -15.21 -8.17 -11.56
C SER A 83 -13.82 -8.16 -10.92
N SER A 84 -13.38 -7.05 -10.32
CA SER A 84 -12.08 -6.94 -9.65
C SER A 84 -12.05 -7.75 -8.36
N LEU A 85 -10.99 -8.54 -8.16
CA LEU A 85 -10.75 -9.23 -6.88
C LEU A 85 -10.56 -8.25 -5.71
N LEU A 86 -10.19 -7.00 -5.98
CA LEU A 86 -10.01 -5.96 -4.96
C LEU A 86 -11.31 -5.61 -4.23
N SER A 87 -12.45 -5.81 -4.89
CA SER A 87 -13.77 -5.62 -4.26
C SER A 87 -14.01 -6.53 -3.04
N LYS A 88 -13.26 -7.64 -2.94
CA LYS A 88 -13.32 -8.62 -1.85
C LYS A 88 -12.32 -8.31 -0.72
N ILE A 89 -11.47 -7.30 -0.90
CA ILE A 89 -10.38 -6.97 0.01
C ILE A 89 -10.76 -5.72 0.81
N ALA A 90 -10.56 -5.78 2.12
CA ALA A 90 -10.53 -4.59 2.95
C ALA A 90 -9.07 -4.19 3.18
N TRP A 91 -8.53 -3.29 2.35
CA TRP A 91 -7.17 -2.76 2.57
C TRP A 91 -7.22 -1.60 3.58
N PRO A 92 -6.79 -1.82 4.84
CA PRO A 92 -6.75 -0.76 5.85
C PRO A 92 -5.73 0.30 5.47
N LYS A 93 -5.99 1.54 5.90
CA LYS A 93 -4.96 2.56 5.89
C LYS A 93 -3.91 2.21 6.94
N TYR A 94 -2.65 2.36 6.58
CA TYR A 94 -1.53 2.40 7.49
C TYR A 94 -1.64 3.64 8.38
N THR A 95 -1.51 3.45 9.69
CA THR A 95 -1.33 4.53 10.67
C THR A 95 -0.24 4.17 11.66
N VAL A 96 0.28 5.15 12.40
CA VAL A 96 1.27 4.90 13.45
C VAL A 96 0.75 3.98 14.56
N ASP A 97 -0.55 4.03 14.84
CA ASP A 97 -1.22 3.23 15.86
C ASP A 97 -1.67 1.86 15.32
N SER A 98 -1.87 1.73 14.01
CA SER A 98 -2.31 0.52 13.32
C SER A 98 -1.48 0.31 12.06
N LYS A 99 -0.29 -0.27 12.25
CA LYS A 99 0.69 -0.54 11.20
C LYS A 99 0.34 -1.81 10.44
N GLN A 100 -0.56 -1.70 9.49
CA GLN A 100 -1.04 -2.81 8.67
C GLN A 100 -0.68 -2.58 7.21
N MET A 101 -0.15 -3.61 6.56
CA MET A 101 0.16 -3.62 5.12
C MET A 101 -0.66 -4.69 4.42
N LEU A 102 -0.93 -4.49 3.14
CA LEU A 102 -1.45 -5.55 2.28
C LEU A 102 -0.29 -6.41 1.75
N LEU A 103 -0.44 -7.72 1.83
CA LEU A 103 0.47 -8.73 1.29
C LEU A 103 -0.16 -9.38 0.07
N PHE A 104 0.56 -9.45 -1.05
CA PHE A 104 0.21 -10.25 -2.22
C PHE A 104 1.04 -11.53 -2.26
N SER A 105 0.42 -12.68 -2.50
CA SER A 105 1.13 -13.96 -2.58
C SER A 105 0.49 -14.93 -3.58
N ASP A 106 1.25 -15.92 -4.05
CA ASP A 106 0.74 -16.98 -4.95
C ASP A 106 0.06 -18.12 -4.17
N ASN A 107 -0.10 -17.98 -2.85
CA ASN A 107 -0.77 -19.00 -2.06
C ASN A 107 -2.27 -18.92 -2.31
N ALA A 108 -2.86 -19.95 -2.92
CA ALA A 108 -4.29 -19.99 -3.23
C ALA A 108 -5.22 -19.77 -2.02
N THR A 109 -4.77 -20.03 -0.79
CA THR A 109 -5.56 -19.74 0.43
C THR A 109 -5.34 -18.35 1.00
N GLU A 110 -4.28 -17.65 0.58
CA GLU A 110 -3.84 -16.34 1.09
C GLU A 110 -3.31 -15.47 -0.05
N GLU A 111 -4.05 -15.40 -1.16
CA GLU A 111 -3.63 -14.66 -2.35
C GLU A 111 -3.39 -13.18 -2.01
N TYR A 112 -4.21 -12.68 -1.07
CA TYR A 112 -4.07 -11.39 -0.44
C TYR A 112 -4.46 -11.46 1.03
N THR A 113 -3.71 -10.78 1.90
CA THR A 113 -4.05 -10.66 3.32
C THR A 113 -3.40 -9.44 3.95
N THR A 114 -3.95 -8.94 5.05
CA THR A 114 -3.34 -7.86 5.83
C THR A 114 -2.36 -8.42 6.85
N ILE A 115 -1.15 -7.88 6.88
CA ILE A 115 -0.11 -8.28 7.83
C ILE A 115 0.41 -7.07 8.62
N PRO A 116 0.87 -7.26 9.87
CA PRO A 116 1.47 -6.19 10.64
C PRO A 116 2.86 -5.80 10.10
N ASP A 117 3.10 -4.51 9.93
CA ASP A 117 4.43 -3.96 9.59
C ASP A 117 5.34 -3.94 10.83
N THR A 118 5.81 -5.13 11.22
CA THR A 118 6.64 -5.34 12.41
C THR A 118 7.93 -6.10 12.11
N TYR A 119 8.14 -6.47 10.84
CA TYR A 119 9.33 -7.21 10.43
C TYR A 119 10.58 -6.33 10.55
N ARG A 120 11.70 -6.94 10.96
CA ARG A 120 13.01 -6.28 11.12
C ARG A 120 13.00 -5.04 12.04
N ALA A 121 12.02 -4.93 12.94
CA ALA A 121 11.87 -3.76 13.82
C ALA A 121 13.17 -3.37 14.58
N MET A 122 13.92 -4.36 15.07
CA MET A 122 15.21 -4.13 15.74
C MET A 122 16.24 -3.45 14.81
N LEU A 123 16.31 -3.87 13.55
CA LEU A 123 17.25 -3.30 12.59
C LEU A 123 16.85 -1.87 12.23
N PHE A 124 15.58 -1.61 11.95
CA PHE A 124 15.10 -0.26 11.65
C PHE A 124 15.29 0.71 12.82
N GLY A 125 15.22 0.24 14.07
CA GLY A 125 15.55 1.04 15.24
C GLY A 125 17.00 1.54 15.26
N LEU A 126 17.94 0.78 14.68
CA LEU A 126 19.36 1.15 14.63
C LEU A 126 19.65 2.25 13.58
N TYR A 127 18.88 2.32 12.50
CA TYR A 127 19.07 3.28 11.39
C TYR A 127 18.34 4.61 11.58
N LYS A 128 17.56 4.77 12.65
CA LYS A 128 16.75 5.97 12.92
C LYS A 128 17.45 7.00 13.83
N ASN A 129 18.77 6.88 14.03
CA ASN A 129 19.58 7.78 14.86
C ASN A 129 20.34 8.82 14.03
#